data_AF-A0A7C0UUT9-F1
#
_entry.id   AF-A0A7C0UUT9-F1
#
_cell.length_a   1.000
_cell.length_b   1.000
_cell.length_c   1.000
_cell.angle_alpha   90.00
_cell.angle_beta   90.00
_cell.angle_gamma   90.00
#
_symmetry.space_group_name_H-M   'P 1'
#
loop_
_entity.id
_entity.type
_entity.pdbx_description
1 polymer ?
#
loop_
_entity_poly.entity_id
_entity_poly.type
_entity_poly.pdbx_seq_one_letter_code
_entity_poly.pdbx_strand_id
1 'polypeptide(L)'
;MHTTPLEQPRCSVDAGGMQHYHLPRMATYLLTWNPKNYPWYDLHDCISRIKRNKACRYSWSCGSNKRIRKGDRLFLIRLGKEPRGIMASGWATSGVYPDIHWDEAKAIEGKRALYIKVRFDAILNPEKHIFPLSRLREGIYRRMHWTPQSSGVTISDEVAEQLEKDWSRFLSAIGLETKAISFPEEAEVGETFIEGAKKRIVVNAYERDSRAREACIRHYGLSCAVCGFNFEEAFGRIGKGYIHVHHIKPLSEIGGEYELDPIEDLRPICPNCHAMIHQRKPAYSIEELREILKRRR
;
A
#
# COMPACT_ATOMS: atom_id res chain seq x y z
N MET A 1 -55.48 -4.97 59.62
CA MET A 1 -54.16 -5.03 58.97
C MET A 1 -54.42 -5.01 57.47
N HIS A 2 -54.08 -3.90 56.82
CA HIS A 2 -54.55 -3.53 55.49
C HIS A 2 -53.86 -4.31 54.37
N THR A 3 -54.68 -4.79 53.44
CA THR A 3 -54.34 -5.26 52.10
C THR A 3 -54.11 -4.07 51.15
N THR A 4 -53.04 -4.10 50.35
CA THR A 4 -52.89 -3.26 49.15
C THR A 4 -51.88 -3.90 48.17
N PRO A 5 -51.99 -3.64 46.85
CA PRO A 5 -51.87 -4.63 45.78
C PRO A 5 -50.70 -4.38 44.80
N LEU A 6 -50.56 -5.30 43.85
CA LEU A 6 -49.69 -5.28 42.66
C LEU A 6 -49.74 -3.96 41.86
N GLU A 7 -48.55 -3.41 41.52
CA GLU A 7 -48.39 -2.37 40.50
C GLU A 7 -47.65 -2.91 39.25
N GLN A 8 -48.17 -2.50 38.10
CA GLN A 8 -47.73 -2.81 36.73
C GLN A 8 -46.47 -2.01 36.31
N PRO A 9 -45.73 -2.45 35.26
CA PRO A 9 -44.55 -1.73 34.78
C PRO A 9 -44.92 -0.43 34.05
N ARG A 10 -44.25 0.67 34.42
CA ARG A 10 -44.33 1.95 33.70
C ARG A 10 -43.25 2.02 32.61
N CYS A 11 -43.68 2.47 31.44
CA CYS A 11 -42.86 2.79 30.28
C CYS A 11 -41.96 3.99 30.58
N SER A 12 -40.64 3.81 30.56
CA SER A 12 -39.67 4.92 30.49
C SER A 12 -39.16 5.05 29.06
N VAL A 13 -39.49 6.19 28.45
CA VAL A 13 -38.86 6.67 27.22
C VAL A 13 -37.45 7.13 27.57
N ASP A 14 -36.47 6.23 27.41
CA ASP A 14 -35.07 6.62 27.47
C ASP A 14 -34.68 7.26 26.13
N ALA A 15 -34.45 8.57 26.19
CA ALA A 15 -33.85 9.36 25.12
C ALA A 15 -32.52 8.70 24.72
N GLY A 16 -32.48 8.21 23.47
CA GLY A 16 -31.30 7.60 22.88
C GLY A 16 -30.10 8.53 22.95
N GLY A 17 -29.20 8.24 23.88
CA GLY A 17 -27.87 8.83 23.94
C GLY A 17 -27.14 8.52 22.64
N MET A 18 -26.90 9.57 21.86
CA MET A 18 -26.10 9.56 20.65
C MET A 18 -24.69 9.08 21.02
N GLN A 19 -24.40 7.80 20.78
CA GLN A 19 -23.05 7.27 20.92
C GLN A 19 -22.17 8.00 19.91
N HIS A 20 -21.40 8.96 20.39
CA HIS A 20 -20.31 9.55 19.64
C HIS A 20 -19.32 8.43 19.30
N TYR A 21 -19.40 7.91 18.08
CA TYR A 21 -18.35 7.08 17.50
C TYR A 21 -17.06 7.91 17.46
N HIS A 22 -16.21 7.77 18.47
CA HIS A 22 -14.83 8.25 18.41
C HIS A 22 -14.11 7.39 17.36
N LEU A 23 -13.96 7.94 16.14
CA LEU A 23 -13.05 7.38 15.15
C LEU A 23 -11.68 7.20 15.82
N PRO A 24 -11.03 6.03 15.69
CA PRO A 24 -9.76 5.78 16.35
C PRO A 24 -8.73 6.79 15.86
N ARG A 25 -8.18 7.59 16.80
CA ARG A 25 -7.11 8.56 16.54
C ARG A 25 -5.94 7.85 15.85
N MET A 26 -5.66 8.24 14.60
CA MET A 26 -4.58 7.68 13.80
C MET A 26 -3.25 8.12 14.39
N ALA A 27 -2.39 7.18 14.76
CA ALA A 27 -1.11 7.48 15.37
C ALA A 27 -0.04 7.74 14.30
N THR A 28 1.02 8.46 14.67
CA THR A 28 2.16 8.71 13.79
C THR A 28 3.42 8.01 14.30
N TYR A 29 4.16 7.36 13.40
CA TYR A 29 5.40 6.65 13.74
C TYR A 29 6.57 7.03 12.84
N LEU A 30 7.76 6.98 13.43
CA LEU A 30 9.05 7.13 12.78
C LEU A 30 9.67 5.75 12.52
N LEU A 31 9.86 5.44 11.25
CA LEU A 31 10.63 4.30 10.77
C LEU A 31 12.07 4.72 10.48
N THR A 32 13.00 3.78 10.57
CA THR A 32 14.41 4.03 10.27
C THR A 32 14.88 3.24 9.05
N TRP A 33 15.81 3.84 8.31
CA TRP A 33 16.56 3.20 7.23
C TRP A 33 18.05 3.51 7.36
N ASN A 34 18.91 2.50 7.27
CA ASN A 34 20.35 2.68 7.16
C ASN A 34 20.85 1.94 5.90
N PRO A 35 21.31 2.66 4.86
CA PRO A 35 21.72 2.04 3.59
C PRO A 35 22.91 1.09 3.73
N LYS A 36 23.71 1.20 4.80
CA LYS A 36 24.80 0.25 5.07
C LYS A 36 24.28 -1.12 5.49
N ASN A 37 23.17 -1.15 6.22
CA ASN A 37 22.63 -2.38 6.80
C ASN A 37 21.52 -2.98 5.92
N TYR A 38 20.83 -2.13 5.16
CA TYR A 38 19.71 -2.54 4.32
C TYR A 38 19.76 -1.76 2.99
N PRO A 39 20.42 -2.32 1.95
CA PRO A 39 20.45 -1.70 0.64
C PRO A 39 19.05 -1.64 0.02
N TRP A 40 18.69 -0.48 -0.53
CA TRP A 40 17.38 -0.27 -1.16
C TRP A 40 17.55 -0.22 -2.69
N TYR A 41 17.65 -1.41 -3.29
CA TYR A 41 18.05 -1.58 -4.69
C TYR A 41 17.07 -0.93 -5.70
N ASP A 42 15.77 -0.93 -5.41
CA ASP A 42 14.72 -0.39 -6.29
C ASP A 42 14.24 1.02 -5.87
N LEU A 43 15.01 1.73 -5.04
CA LEU A 43 14.66 3.08 -4.58
C LEU A 43 14.37 4.04 -5.74
N HIS A 44 15.21 4.03 -6.79
CA HIS A 44 15.04 4.92 -7.94
C HIS A 44 13.77 4.61 -8.75
N ASP A 45 13.47 3.33 -8.93
CA ASP A 45 12.26 2.86 -9.58
C ASP A 45 11.03 3.26 -8.78
N CYS A 46 11.12 3.16 -7.45
CA CYS A 46 10.05 3.53 -6.57
C CYS A 46 9.77 5.04 -6.56
N ILE A 47 10.82 5.88 -6.54
CA ILE A 47 10.68 7.33 -6.72
C ILE A 47 10.01 7.62 -8.06
N SER A 48 10.40 6.93 -9.13
CA SER A 48 9.80 7.07 -10.45
C SER A 48 8.33 6.61 -10.49
N ARG A 49 7.98 5.57 -9.74
CA ARG A 49 6.61 5.08 -9.58
C ARG A 49 5.75 6.11 -8.86
N ILE A 50 6.21 6.68 -7.75
CA ILE A 50 5.48 7.72 -7.00
C ILE A 50 5.24 8.95 -7.87
N LYS A 51 6.26 9.43 -8.59
CA LYS A 51 6.11 10.54 -9.58
C LYS A 51 5.07 10.23 -10.65
N ARG A 52 4.95 8.96 -11.03
CA ARG A 52 3.94 8.48 -11.99
C ARG A 52 2.62 8.07 -11.32
N ASN A 53 2.37 8.45 -10.06
CA ASN A 53 1.17 8.10 -9.29
C ASN A 53 0.93 6.58 -9.17
N LYS A 54 1.99 5.78 -9.13
CA LYS A 54 1.93 4.35 -8.84
C LYS A 54 2.31 4.12 -7.38
N ALA A 55 1.59 3.20 -6.73
CA ALA A 55 1.87 2.85 -5.35
C ALA A 55 3.25 2.19 -5.20
N CYS A 56 3.98 2.61 -4.17
CA CYS A 56 5.15 1.91 -3.67
C CYS A 56 4.80 1.25 -2.35
N ARG A 57 4.91 -0.07 -2.30
CA ARG A 57 4.58 -0.88 -1.12
C ARG A 57 5.78 -1.69 -0.68
N TYR A 58 6.05 -1.70 0.62
CA TYR A 58 7.14 -2.46 1.21
C TYR A 58 6.71 -3.13 2.51
N SER A 59 7.35 -4.24 2.85
CA SER A 59 7.38 -4.75 4.22
C SER A 59 8.51 -4.00 4.94
N TRP A 60 8.19 -3.26 6.00
CA TRP A 60 9.18 -2.48 6.75
C TRP A 60 9.21 -2.90 8.20
N SER A 61 10.41 -3.14 8.74
CA SER A 61 10.55 -3.54 10.14
C SER A 61 10.11 -2.40 11.07
N CYS A 62 9.28 -2.70 12.05
CA CYS A 62 8.83 -1.77 13.09
C CYS A 62 9.48 -2.03 14.46
N GLY A 63 10.66 -2.66 14.45
CA GLY A 63 11.39 -2.98 15.67
C GLY A 63 10.60 -3.91 16.58
N SER A 64 10.41 -3.51 17.84
CA SER A 64 9.59 -4.24 18.82
C SER A 64 8.18 -3.67 18.99
N ASN A 65 7.81 -2.65 18.20
CA ASN A 65 6.52 -1.99 18.33
C ASN A 65 5.40 -2.87 17.75
N LYS A 66 4.38 -3.17 18.57
CA LYS A 66 3.20 -3.97 18.23
C LYS A 66 1.92 -3.14 18.07
N ARG A 67 2.00 -1.82 18.25
CA ARG A 67 0.85 -0.91 18.31
C ARG A 67 0.45 -0.33 16.95
N ILE A 68 1.30 -0.46 15.93
CA ILE A 68 1.03 0.09 14.60
C ILE A 68 -0.12 -0.68 13.95
N ARG A 69 -1.11 0.05 13.45
CA ARG A 69 -2.33 -0.44 12.82
C ARG A 69 -2.43 0.08 11.39
N LYS A 70 -3.24 -0.60 10.57
CA LYS A 70 -3.64 -0.10 9.26
C LYS A 70 -4.27 1.27 9.43
N GLY A 71 -3.83 2.22 8.61
CA GLY A 71 -4.24 3.61 8.70
C GLY A 71 -3.19 4.50 9.37
N ASP A 72 -2.31 4.00 10.23
CA ASP A 72 -1.36 4.88 10.92
C ASP A 72 -0.39 5.60 9.97
N ARG A 73 -0.05 6.82 10.33
CA ARG A 73 0.83 7.70 9.56
C ARG A 73 2.30 7.35 9.82
N LEU A 74 3.12 7.37 8.77
CA LEU A 74 4.52 6.95 8.84
C LEU A 74 5.44 8.00 8.22
N PHE A 75 6.55 8.27 8.90
CA PHE A 75 7.71 8.95 8.35
C PHE A 75 8.91 8.02 8.37
N LEU A 76 9.78 8.11 7.36
CA LEU A 76 11.01 7.33 7.26
C LEU A 76 12.22 8.24 7.30
N ILE A 77 13.12 7.98 8.26
CA ILE A 77 14.38 8.70 8.41
C ILE A 77 15.57 7.88 7.92
N ARG A 78 16.44 8.51 7.11
CA ARG A 78 17.75 7.96 6.72
C ARG A 78 18.78 8.24 7.81
N LEU A 79 19.42 7.18 8.27
CA LEU A 79 20.50 7.18 9.26
C LEU A 79 21.78 6.58 8.67
N GLY A 80 22.87 6.59 9.44
CA GLY A 80 24.17 6.09 8.99
C GLY A 80 24.97 7.15 8.24
N LYS A 81 25.18 6.97 6.93
CA LYS A 81 25.97 7.89 6.10
C LYS A 81 25.18 9.17 5.79
N GLU A 82 25.85 10.31 5.84
CA GLU A 82 25.29 11.59 5.35
C GLU A 82 24.93 11.52 3.86
N PRO A 83 23.91 12.28 3.39
CA PRO A 83 23.04 13.14 4.19
C PRO A 83 21.97 12.39 5.02
N ARG A 84 21.78 12.80 6.28
CA ARG A 84 20.77 12.26 7.22
C ARG A 84 19.55 13.16 7.36
N GLY A 85 18.39 12.53 7.56
CA GLY A 85 17.12 13.24 7.67
C GLY A 85 15.92 12.45 7.17
N ILE A 86 14.74 13.05 7.23
CA ILE A 86 13.50 12.42 6.75
C ILE A 86 13.53 12.42 5.22
N MET A 87 13.26 11.25 4.65
CA MET A 87 13.29 11.05 3.21
C MET A 87 12.02 10.46 2.63
N ALA A 88 11.11 9.95 3.45
CA ALA A 88 9.83 9.46 2.96
C ALA A 88 8.71 9.65 3.98
N SER A 89 7.49 9.70 3.45
CA SER A 89 6.26 9.61 4.21
C SER A 89 5.33 8.57 3.58
N GLY A 90 4.45 8.01 4.39
CA GLY A 90 3.55 6.98 3.96
C GLY A 90 2.56 6.57 5.03
N TRP A 91 1.93 5.44 4.81
CA TRP A 91 0.85 4.95 5.66
C TRP A 91 0.95 3.46 5.84
N ALA A 92 0.63 2.99 7.04
CA ALA A 92 0.51 1.58 7.33
C ALA A 92 -0.73 1.03 6.60
N THR A 93 -0.53 -0.05 5.84
CA THR A 93 -1.58 -0.77 5.11
C THR A 93 -1.91 -2.13 5.74
N SER A 94 -1.24 -2.47 6.84
CA SER A 94 -1.50 -3.63 7.69
C SER A 94 -1.27 -3.28 9.15
N GLY A 95 -1.75 -4.13 10.06
CA GLY A 95 -1.19 -4.20 11.41
C GLY A 95 0.20 -4.86 11.42
N VAL A 96 0.76 -5.00 12.62
CA VAL A 96 2.06 -5.66 12.84
C VAL A 96 1.95 -7.17 12.63
N TYR A 97 2.89 -7.74 11.86
CA TYR A 97 3.02 -9.18 11.66
C TYR A 97 4.49 -9.63 11.79
N PRO A 98 4.74 -10.86 12.26
CA PRO A 98 6.09 -11.40 12.35
C PRO A 98 6.55 -11.99 11.01
N ASP A 99 7.80 -11.74 10.62
CA ASP A 99 8.42 -12.32 9.42
C ASP A 99 9.90 -12.64 9.69
N ILE A 100 10.57 -13.25 8.72
CA ILE A 100 12.02 -13.52 8.76
C ILE A 100 12.78 -12.23 9.07
N HIS A 101 13.77 -12.31 9.95
CA HIS A 101 14.54 -11.14 10.36
C HIS A 101 15.30 -10.53 9.15
N TRP A 102 15.34 -9.20 9.02
CA TRP A 102 15.98 -8.51 7.88
C TRP A 102 17.52 -8.64 7.87
N ASP A 103 18.12 -8.85 9.04
CA ASP A 103 19.53 -9.18 9.22
C ASP A 103 19.76 -10.66 8.89
N GLU A 104 20.60 -10.94 7.89
CA GLU A 104 20.86 -12.28 7.35
C GLU A 104 21.41 -13.25 8.41
N ALA A 105 22.32 -12.79 9.29
CA ALA A 105 22.89 -13.65 10.32
C ALA A 105 21.80 -14.09 11.30
N LYS A 106 20.93 -13.16 11.70
CA LYS A 106 19.77 -13.47 12.55
C LYS A 106 18.72 -14.31 11.83
N ALA A 107 18.55 -14.13 10.53
CA ALA A 107 17.64 -14.93 9.71
C ALA A 107 18.11 -16.40 9.63
N ILE A 108 19.41 -16.63 9.44
CA ILE A 108 20.03 -17.97 9.45
C ILE A 108 19.84 -18.65 10.80
N GLU A 109 19.90 -17.90 11.91
CA GLU A 109 19.57 -18.37 13.26
C GLU A 109 18.06 -18.62 13.50
N GLY A 110 17.20 -18.45 12.49
CA GLY A 110 15.75 -18.63 12.59
C GLY A 110 15.03 -17.53 13.38
N LYS A 111 15.70 -16.41 13.69
CA LYS A 111 15.07 -15.29 14.38
C LYS A 111 14.07 -14.58 13.49
N ARG A 112 13.05 -13.99 14.11
CA ARG A 112 12.00 -13.22 13.44
C ARG A 112 12.07 -11.76 13.84
N ALA A 113 11.57 -10.88 12.97
CA ALA A 113 11.34 -9.47 13.27
C ALA A 113 9.87 -9.11 13.04
N LEU A 114 9.45 -7.98 13.60
CA LEU A 114 8.11 -7.45 13.38
C LEU A 114 8.12 -6.47 12.21
N TYR A 115 7.10 -6.59 11.37
CA TYR A 115 6.93 -5.82 10.14
C TYR A 115 5.54 -5.21 10.03
N ILE A 116 5.47 -4.17 9.21
CA ILE A 116 4.24 -3.58 8.71
C ILE A 116 4.32 -3.45 7.19
N LYS A 117 3.18 -3.53 6.49
CA LYS A 117 3.11 -3.15 5.07
C LYS A 117 2.96 -1.65 4.99
N VAL A 118 3.94 -0.97 4.39
CA VAL A 118 3.94 0.49 4.20
C VAL A 118 3.55 0.81 2.76
N ARG A 119 2.70 1.82 2.57
CA ARG A 119 2.51 2.49 1.28
C ARG A 119 3.08 3.90 1.38
N PHE A 120 4.15 4.18 0.64
CA PHE A 120 4.71 5.53 0.60
C PHE A 120 3.89 6.45 -0.31
N ASP A 121 3.65 7.67 0.14
CA ASP A 121 3.05 8.76 -0.66
C ASP A 121 4.10 9.76 -1.14
N ALA A 122 5.25 9.85 -0.47
CA ALA A 122 6.40 10.62 -0.93
C ALA A 122 7.70 9.87 -0.58
N ILE A 123 8.64 9.83 -1.52
CA ILE A 123 10.02 9.39 -1.31
C ILE A 123 10.95 10.35 -2.03
N LEU A 124 11.96 10.81 -1.32
CA LEU A 124 13.02 11.67 -1.83
C LEU A 124 14.22 10.84 -2.31
N ASN A 125 14.93 11.37 -3.29
CA ASN A 125 16.30 10.94 -3.55
C ASN A 125 17.21 11.68 -2.56
N PRO A 126 17.79 10.99 -1.54
CA PRO A 126 18.53 11.66 -0.48
C PRO A 126 19.82 12.31 -0.98
N GLU A 127 20.34 11.92 -2.15
CA GLU A 127 21.50 12.56 -2.78
C GLU A 127 21.14 13.91 -3.45
N LYS A 128 19.84 14.20 -3.63
CA LYS A 128 19.35 15.48 -4.19
C LYS A 128 18.62 16.32 -3.15
N HIS A 129 17.71 15.68 -2.40
CA HIS A 129 16.84 16.34 -1.43
C HIS A 129 16.64 15.44 -0.22
N ILE A 130 16.71 16.01 0.97
CA ILE A 130 16.34 15.37 2.22
C ILE A 130 15.79 16.44 3.16
N PHE A 131 14.82 16.10 4.00
CA PHE A 131 14.44 16.99 5.09
C PHE A 131 15.50 16.84 6.20
N PRO A 132 16.40 17.82 6.36
CA PRO A 132 17.68 17.59 7.02
C PRO A 132 17.52 17.38 8.52
N LEU A 133 18.38 16.53 9.09
CA LEU A 133 18.42 16.25 10.53
C LEU A 133 18.66 17.50 11.38
N SER A 134 19.32 18.54 10.84
CA SER A 134 19.52 19.82 11.54
C SER A 134 18.20 20.47 11.94
N ARG A 135 17.21 20.52 11.03
CA ARG A 135 15.86 21.06 11.33
C ARG A 135 15.15 20.26 12.42
N LEU A 136 15.37 18.95 12.46
CA LEU A 136 14.80 18.07 13.49
C LEU A 136 15.45 18.24 14.88
N ARG A 137 16.45 19.12 15.02
CA ARG A 137 17.08 19.47 16.31
C ARG A 137 16.66 20.84 16.83
N GLU A 138 15.68 21.47 16.19
CA GLU A 138 15.22 22.82 16.50
C GLU A 138 13.77 22.81 17.02
N GLY A 139 13.38 23.83 17.77
CA GLY A 139 12.01 24.06 18.22
C GLY A 139 11.34 22.83 18.86
N ILE A 140 10.11 22.53 18.41
CA ILE A 140 9.31 21.41 18.93
C ILE A 140 9.95 20.04 18.68
N TYR A 141 10.78 19.90 17.65
CA TYR A 141 11.39 18.63 17.28
C TYR A 141 12.38 18.12 18.34
N ARG A 142 12.91 19.01 19.20
CA ARG A 142 13.77 18.64 20.35
C ARG A 142 13.08 17.75 21.39
N ARG A 143 11.75 17.66 21.36
CA ARG A 143 10.95 16.87 22.31
C ARG A 143 11.05 15.36 22.07
N MET A 144 11.64 14.93 20.96
CA MET A 144 11.90 13.53 20.68
C MET A 144 13.29 13.28 20.09
N HIS A 145 13.71 12.02 20.15
CA HIS A 145 14.98 11.57 19.59
C HIS A 145 14.81 11.07 18.14
N TRP A 146 15.46 11.74 17.19
CA TRP A 146 15.33 11.46 15.74
C TRP A 146 16.32 10.43 15.19
N THR A 147 17.29 9.97 15.97
CA THR A 147 18.25 8.93 15.55
C THR A 147 18.13 7.64 16.35
N PRO A 148 16.93 7.05 16.48
CA PRO A 148 16.73 5.88 17.32
C PRO A 148 17.47 4.65 16.80
N GLN A 149 17.85 3.76 17.71
CA GLN A 149 18.48 2.47 17.39
C GLN A 149 17.47 1.43 16.90
N SER A 150 16.16 1.69 17.04
CA SER A 150 15.07 0.83 16.57
C SER A 150 14.07 1.63 15.72
N SER A 151 13.44 0.93 14.79
CA SER A 151 12.37 1.46 13.94
C SER A 151 11.02 1.40 14.67
N GLY A 152 10.05 2.22 14.26
CA GLY A 152 8.69 2.21 14.81
C GLY A 152 8.52 3.07 16.06
N VAL A 153 9.28 4.14 16.22
CA VAL A 153 9.14 5.06 17.36
C VAL A 153 7.88 5.91 17.20
N THR A 154 7.08 6.05 18.26
CA THR A 154 5.88 6.92 18.22
C THR A 154 6.28 8.39 18.18
N ILE A 155 5.67 9.15 17.27
CA ILE A 155 5.74 10.61 17.21
C ILE A 155 4.52 11.16 17.94
N SER A 156 4.71 12.07 18.89
CA SER A 156 3.58 12.71 19.57
C SER A 156 2.76 13.55 18.60
N ASP A 157 1.46 13.68 18.83
CA ASP A 157 0.55 14.35 17.89
C ASP A 157 0.97 15.79 17.58
N GLU A 158 1.44 16.53 18.59
CA GLU A 158 1.91 17.91 18.42
C GLU A 158 3.14 18.00 17.50
N VAL A 159 4.09 17.06 17.65
CA VAL A 159 5.28 16.98 16.79
C VAL A 159 4.89 16.50 15.39
N ALA A 160 3.96 15.55 15.29
CA ALA A 160 3.47 15.03 14.02
C ALA A 160 2.73 16.10 13.21
N GLU A 161 1.88 16.89 13.85
CA GLU A 161 1.15 17.99 13.20
C GLU A 161 2.11 19.03 12.63
N GLN A 162 3.13 19.43 13.42
CA GLN A 162 4.16 20.35 12.93
C GLN A 162 4.98 19.72 11.80
N LEU A 163 5.33 18.44 11.92
CA LEU A 163 6.09 17.72 10.90
C LEU A 163 5.33 17.64 9.57
N GLU A 164 4.02 17.37 9.58
CA GLU A 164 3.20 17.35 8.35
C GLU A 164 3.21 18.70 7.65
N LYS A 165 3.05 19.80 8.41
CA LYS A 165 3.08 21.16 7.86
C LYS A 165 4.42 21.46 7.20
N ASP A 166 5.53 21.16 7.89
CA ASP A 166 6.86 21.45 7.38
C ASP A 166 7.28 20.50 6.26
N TRP A 167 6.85 19.25 6.31
CA TRP A 167 7.06 18.26 5.25
C TRP A 167 6.32 18.64 3.97
N SER A 168 5.05 19.05 4.08
CA SER A 168 4.26 19.54 2.95
C SER A 168 4.91 20.78 2.31
N ARG A 169 5.29 21.78 3.11
CA ARG A 169 6.03 22.96 2.63
C ARG A 169 7.34 22.59 1.96
N PHE A 170 8.10 21.68 2.55
CA PHE A 170 9.37 21.21 2.01
C PHE A 170 9.19 20.55 0.64
N LEU A 171 8.20 19.67 0.52
CA LEU A 171 7.88 19.00 -0.74
C LEU A 171 7.43 20.00 -1.82
N SER A 172 6.53 20.92 -1.49
CA SER A 172 6.10 21.97 -2.42
C SER A 172 7.27 22.84 -2.89
N ALA A 173 8.19 23.20 -1.99
CA ALA A 173 9.37 24.00 -2.33
C ALA A 173 10.33 23.29 -3.31
N ILE A 174 10.33 21.95 -3.35
CA ILE A 174 11.10 21.17 -4.31
C ILE A 174 10.25 20.65 -5.49
N GLY A 175 9.03 21.16 -5.65
CA GLY A 175 8.14 20.80 -6.76
C GLY A 175 7.52 19.41 -6.67
N LEU A 176 7.35 18.87 -5.46
CA LEU A 176 6.64 17.61 -5.19
C LEU A 176 5.35 17.91 -4.42
N GLU A 177 4.24 17.26 -4.78
CA GLU A 177 2.98 17.33 -4.03
C GLU A 177 2.74 16.03 -3.27
N THR A 178 2.35 16.12 -1.98
CA THR A 178 1.85 14.97 -1.21
C THR A 178 0.44 14.63 -1.64
N LYS A 179 0.14 13.34 -1.84
CA LYS A 179 -1.22 12.89 -2.11
C LYS A 179 -1.82 12.24 -0.88
N ALA A 180 -2.91 12.82 -0.39
CA ALA A 180 -3.75 12.21 0.63
C ALA A 180 -4.23 10.84 0.16
N ILE A 181 -4.12 9.84 1.02
CA ILE A 181 -4.72 8.54 0.77
C ILE A 181 -6.25 8.69 0.88
N SER A 182 -6.96 8.46 -0.21
CA SER A 182 -8.33 7.93 -0.11
C SER A 182 -8.25 6.45 0.25
N PHE A 183 -8.71 6.10 1.44
CA PHE A 183 -9.01 4.71 1.78
C PHE A 183 -10.32 4.33 1.05
N PRO A 184 -10.43 3.16 0.40
CA PRO A 184 -11.61 2.80 -0.40
C PRO A 184 -12.93 2.63 0.38
N GLU A 185 -12.99 3.04 1.65
CA GLU A 185 -14.14 2.81 2.53
C GLU A 185 -14.96 4.07 2.80
N GLU A 186 -14.52 5.25 2.33
CA GLU A 186 -15.31 6.48 2.39
C GLU A 186 -15.30 7.15 1.02
N ALA A 187 -16.24 6.74 0.18
CA ALA A 187 -16.61 7.47 -1.02
C ALA A 187 -17.89 8.25 -0.72
N GLU A 188 -17.77 9.56 -0.53
CA GLU A 188 -18.86 10.46 -0.91
C GLU A 188 -18.43 11.24 -2.15
N VAL A 189 -19.30 11.14 -3.15
CA VAL A 189 -19.16 11.68 -4.49
C VAL A 189 -19.48 13.18 -4.43
N GLY A 190 -18.45 14.02 -4.58
CA GLY A 190 -18.60 15.43 -4.90
C GLY A 190 -18.25 15.67 -6.35
N GLU A 191 -19.26 15.79 -7.21
CA GLU A 191 -19.08 16.07 -8.65
C GLU A 191 -18.59 17.50 -8.87
N THR A 192 -17.42 17.63 -9.50
CA THR A 192 -17.11 18.78 -10.35
C THR A 192 -16.31 18.27 -11.54
N PHE A 193 -16.86 18.44 -12.73
CA PHE A 193 -16.23 18.03 -13.98
C PHE A 193 -15.40 19.19 -14.53
N ILE A 194 -14.08 18.98 -14.64
CA ILE A 194 -13.18 19.83 -15.43
C ILE A 194 -12.67 18.98 -16.60
N GLU A 195 -12.93 19.46 -17.81
CA GLU A 195 -12.53 18.80 -19.06
C GLU A 195 -10.99 18.72 -19.15
N GLY A 196 -10.45 17.53 -19.45
CA GLY A 196 -9.00 17.27 -19.49
C GLY A 196 -8.43 16.49 -18.29
N ALA A 197 -9.24 16.19 -17.27
CA ALA A 197 -8.83 15.34 -16.15
C ALA A 197 -8.55 13.90 -16.60
N LYS A 198 -7.27 13.49 -16.58
CA LYS A 198 -6.87 12.09 -16.81
C LYS A 198 -7.36 11.21 -15.66
N LYS A 199 -8.56 10.68 -15.80
CA LYS A 199 -9.10 9.60 -14.96
C LYS A 199 -8.20 8.37 -15.13
N ARG A 200 -7.30 8.12 -14.18
CA ARG A 200 -6.48 6.91 -14.18
C ARG A 200 -7.24 5.79 -13.48
N ILE A 201 -7.80 4.91 -14.29
CA ILE A 201 -8.27 3.59 -13.86
C ILE A 201 -7.03 2.83 -13.38
N VAL A 202 -6.96 2.53 -12.09
CA VAL A 202 -5.87 1.75 -11.48
C VAL A 202 -6.07 0.29 -11.89
N VAL A 203 -5.30 -0.17 -12.87
CA VAL A 203 -5.16 -1.60 -13.13
C VAL A 203 -4.38 -2.17 -11.95
N ASN A 204 -5.03 -2.99 -11.13
CA ASN A 204 -4.42 -3.64 -9.97
C ASN A 204 -3.24 -4.50 -10.43
N ALA A 205 -2.02 -4.05 -10.12
CA ALA A 205 -0.82 -4.86 -10.18
C ALA A 205 -0.89 -5.92 -9.07
N TYR A 206 -1.59 -7.00 -9.37
CA TYR A 206 -1.65 -8.21 -8.57
C TYR A 206 -0.56 -9.16 -9.08
N GLU A 207 0.70 -8.81 -8.83
CA GLU A 207 1.82 -9.74 -8.94
C GLU A 207 2.42 -9.84 -7.54
N ARG A 208 1.85 -10.76 -6.75
CA ARG A 208 2.30 -11.03 -5.37
C ARG A 208 3.28 -12.20 -5.27
N ASP A 209 3.55 -12.92 -6.36
CA ASP A 209 4.62 -13.91 -6.41
C ASP A 209 5.21 -13.96 -7.84
N SER A 210 6.46 -13.51 -7.99
CA SER A 210 7.17 -13.56 -9.26
C SER A 210 7.39 -15.00 -9.73
N ARG A 211 7.48 -15.97 -8.81
CA ARG A 211 7.66 -17.39 -9.11
C ARG A 211 6.40 -17.99 -9.75
N ALA A 212 5.23 -17.65 -9.22
CA ALA A 212 3.95 -18.09 -9.80
C ALA A 212 3.75 -17.51 -11.20
N ARG A 213 4.07 -16.23 -11.41
CA ARG A 213 4.05 -15.60 -12.73
C ARG A 213 4.99 -16.32 -13.71
N GLU A 214 6.23 -16.56 -13.29
CA GLU A 214 7.24 -17.24 -14.11
C GLU A 214 6.82 -18.68 -14.43
N ALA A 215 6.22 -19.40 -13.48
CA ALA A 215 5.71 -20.75 -13.71
C ALA A 215 4.55 -20.75 -14.72
N CYS A 216 3.60 -19.84 -14.58
CA CYS A 216 2.49 -19.65 -15.52
C CYS A 216 3.01 -19.33 -16.94
N ILE A 217 3.94 -18.39 -17.08
CA ILE A 217 4.51 -18.01 -18.38
C ILE A 217 5.36 -19.14 -18.97
N ARG A 218 6.10 -19.88 -18.14
CA ARG A 218 6.89 -21.03 -18.60
C ARG A 218 6.01 -22.14 -19.17
N HIS A 219 4.81 -22.31 -18.62
CA HIS A 219 3.86 -23.31 -19.10
C HIS A 219 3.06 -22.84 -20.32
N TYR A 220 2.47 -21.65 -20.26
CA TYR A 220 1.53 -21.15 -21.28
C TYR A 220 2.15 -20.24 -22.35
N GLY A 221 3.38 -19.75 -22.13
CA GLY A 221 4.03 -18.78 -22.99
C GLY A 221 3.54 -17.34 -22.78
N LEU A 222 3.86 -16.47 -23.75
CA LEU A 222 3.60 -15.02 -23.69
C LEU A 222 2.44 -14.57 -24.59
N SER A 223 1.75 -15.51 -25.25
CA SER A 223 0.61 -15.20 -26.10
C SER A 223 -0.66 -15.10 -25.26
N CYS A 224 -1.51 -14.11 -25.54
CA CYS A 224 -2.74 -13.88 -24.80
C CYS A 224 -3.70 -15.08 -24.93
N ALA A 225 -4.12 -15.65 -23.80
CA ALA A 225 -5.06 -16.77 -23.76
C ALA A 225 -6.45 -16.43 -24.34
N VAL A 226 -6.83 -15.16 -24.39
CA VAL A 226 -8.10 -14.71 -24.97
C VAL A 226 -7.97 -14.51 -26.48
N CYS A 227 -7.14 -13.55 -26.91
CA CYS A 227 -7.09 -13.09 -28.29
C CYS A 227 -5.88 -13.56 -29.11
N GLY A 228 -4.96 -14.32 -28.51
CA GLY A 228 -3.74 -14.81 -29.16
C GLY A 228 -2.63 -13.78 -29.35
N PHE A 229 -2.85 -12.51 -29.01
CA PHE A 229 -1.87 -11.45 -29.22
C PHE A 229 -0.56 -11.71 -28.46
N ASN A 230 0.57 -11.60 -29.17
CA ASN A 230 1.92 -11.71 -28.62
C ASN A 230 2.69 -10.41 -28.85
N PHE A 231 3.24 -9.84 -27.77
CA PHE A 231 3.91 -8.54 -27.83
C PHE A 231 5.29 -8.61 -28.49
N GLU A 232 6.03 -9.71 -28.33
CA GLU A 232 7.34 -9.86 -28.97
C GLU A 232 7.20 -10.08 -30.48
N GLU A 233 6.17 -10.82 -30.92
CA GLU A 233 5.88 -10.98 -32.35
C GLU A 233 5.44 -9.66 -32.99
N ALA A 234 4.57 -8.90 -32.31
CA ALA A 234 4.01 -7.66 -32.88
C ALA A 234 4.96 -6.45 -32.77
N PHE A 235 5.75 -6.36 -31.69
CA PHE A 235 6.56 -5.18 -31.40
C PHE A 235 8.07 -5.48 -31.31
N GLY A 236 8.49 -6.73 -31.54
CA GLY A 236 9.89 -7.12 -31.43
C GLY A 236 10.42 -6.98 -30.01
N ARG A 237 11.68 -6.55 -29.88
CA ARG A 237 12.43 -6.55 -28.61
C ARG A 237 11.74 -5.77 -27.47
N ILE A 238 11.01 -4.70 -27.77
CA ILE A 238 10.33 -3.89 -26.74
C ILE A 238 9.15 -4.63 -26.10
N GLY A 239 8.61 -5.65 -26.78
CA GLY A 239 7.53 -6.50 -26.28
C GLY A 239 8.01 -7.76 -25.55
N LYS A 240 9.33 -8.01 -25.52
CA LYS A 240 9.90 -9.23 -24.94
C LYS A 240 9.52 -9.37 -23.47
N GLY A 241 8.94 -10.51 -23.11
CA GLY A 241 8.49 -10.81 -21.75
C GLY A 241 7.28 -10.02 -21.25
N TYR A 242 6.69 -9.17 -22.09
CA TYR A 242 5.57 -8.31 -21.72
C TYR A 242 4.23 -9.02 -21.92
N ILE A 243 3.63 -9.47 -20.83
CA ILE A 243 2.27 -9.99 -20.74
C ILE A 243 1.76 -9.81 -19.31
N HIS A 244 0.44 -9.61 -19.13
CA HIS A 244 -0.17 -9.64 -17.80
C HIS A 244 -0.57 -11.08 -17.45
N VAL A 245 -0.58 -11.42 -16.16
CA VAL A 245 -1.10 -12.71 -15.67
C VAL A 245 -2.36 -12.46 -14.84
N HIS A 246 -3.43 -13.16 -15.17
CA HIS A 246 -4.76 -12.98 -14.58
C HIS A 246 -5.19 -14.21 -13.79
N HIS A 247 -5.85 -13.99 -12.65
CA HIS A 247 -6.39 -15.06 -11.83
C HIS A 247 -7.78 -15.45 -12.35
N ILE A 248 -7.96 -16.71 -12.72
CA ILE A 248 -9.26 -17.21 -13.21
C ILE A 248 -10.28 -17.24 -12.06
N LYS A 249 -9.83 -17.56 -10.83
CA LYS A 249 -10.69 -17.56 -9.63
C LYS A 249 -10.58 -16.23 -8.87
N PRO A 250 -11.70 -15.56 -8.54
CA PRO A 250 -11.69 -14.35 -7.74
C PRO A 250 -11.19 -14.62 -6.31
N LEU A 251 -10.07 -14.00 -5.94
CA LEU A 251 -9.49 -14.08 -4.59
C LEU A 251 -10.39 -13.53 -3.47
N SER A 252 -11.50 -12.87 -3.82
CA SER A 252 -12.50 -12.39 -2.87
C SER A 252 -13.37 -13.51 -2.29
N GLU A 253 -13.41 -14.68 -2.92
CA GLU A 253 -14.20 -15.84 -2.45
C GLU A 253 -13.37 -16.81 -1.61
N ILE A 254 -12.05 -16.60 -1.54
CA ILE A 254 -11.12 -17.47 -0.82
C ILE A 254 -10.73 -16.79 0.49
N GLY A 255 -11.48 -17.08 1.56
CA GLY A 255 -11.10 -16.70 2.92
C GLY A 255 -10.00 -17.62 3.45
N GLY A 256 -8.76 -17.13 3.57
CA GLY A 256 -7.64 -17.86 4.18
C GLY A 256 -6.34 -17.83 3.36
N GLU A 257 -5.28 -18.48 3.88
CA GLU A 257 -4.08 -18.81 3.12
C GLU A 257 -4.48 -19.77 1.97
N TYR A 258 -4.22 -19.38 0.73
CA TYR A 258 -4.55 -20.14 -0.47
C TYR A 258 -3.28 -20.61 -1.14
N GLU A 259 -3.15 -21.92 -1.35
CA GLU A 259 -2.11 -22.48 -2.20
C GLU A 259 -2.47 -22.17 -3.65
N LEU A 260 -1.73 -21.24 -4.25
CA LEU A 260 -1.93 -20.83 -5.63
C LEU A 260 -1.28 -21.85 -6.55
N ASP A 261 -2.06 -22.42 -7.46
CA ASP A 261 -1.55 -23.24 -8.55
C ASP A 261 -1.32 -22.34 -9.79
N PRO A 262 -0.06 -22.11 -10.22
CA PRO A 262 0.24 -21.25 -11.35
C PRO A 262 -0.30 -21.75 -12.70
N ILE A 263 -0.62 -23.03 -12.79
CA ILE A 263 -1.15 -23.67 -13.99
C ILE A 263 -2.67 -23.63 -13.96
N GLU A 264 -3.31 -23.90 -12.84
CA GLU A 264 -4.79 -23.93 -12.78
C GLU A 264 -5.40 -22.55 -12.54
N ASP A 265 -4.76 -21.70 -11.74
CA ASP A 265 -5.39 -20.46 -11.29
C ASP A 265 -4.99 -19.24 -12.12
N LEU A 266 -3.96 -19.33 -12.95
CA LEU A 266 -3.40 -18.20 -13.68
C LEU A 266 -3.43 -18.40 -15.20
N ARG A 267 -3.68 -17.32 -15.95
CA ARG A 267 -3.53 -17.29 -17.41
C ARG A 267 -2.82 -16.03 -17.90
N PRO A 268 -1.90 -16.14 -18.89
CA PRO A 268 -1.33 -14.97 -19.55
C PRO A 268 -2.38 -14.30 -20.44
N ILE A 269 -2.60 -13.00 -20.25
CA ILE A 269 -3.52 -12.20 -21.06
C ILE A 269 -2.94 -10.82 -21.37
N CYS A 270 -3.34 -10.23 -22.50
CA CYS A 270 -2.90 -8.88 -22.85
C CYS A 270 -3.60 -7.82 -21.97
N PRO A 271 -3.01 -6.62 -21.80
CA PRO A 271 -3.60 -5.54 -21.02
C PRO A 271 -5.03 -5.16 -21.44
N ASN A 272 -5.34 -5.23 -22.74
CA ASN A 272 -6.67 -4.91 -23.25
C ASN A 272 -7.70 -5.95 -22.83
N CYS A 273 -7.40 -7.25 -22.98
CA CYS A 273 -8.30 -8.32 -22.52
C CYS A 273 -8.43 -8.31 -20.99
N HIS A 274 -7.35 -8.05 -20.26
CA HIS A 274 -7.38 -7.92 -18.81
C HIS A 274 -8.32 -6.80 -18.34
N ALA A 275 -8.26 -5.65 -19.01
CA ALA A 275 -9.17 -4.55 -18.73
C ALA A 275 -10.63 -4.89 -19.02
N MET A 276 -10.91 -5.67 -20.08
CA MET A 276 -12.27 -6.09 -20.46
C MET A 276 -12.86 -7.11 -19.48
N ILE A 277 -12.06 -8.05 -18.98
CA ILE A 277 -12.50 -9.03 -17.97
C ILE A 277 -13.08 -8.33 -16.73
N HIS A 278 -12.47 -7.23 -16.30
CA HIS A 278 -12.86 -6.51 -15.08
C HIS A 278 -13.89 -5.37 -15.30
N GLN A 279 -14.53 -5.27 -16.47
CA GLN A 279 -15.55 -4.24 -16.71
C GLN A 279 -16.87 -4.48 -15.96
N ARG A 280 -17.14 -5.71 -15.50
CA ARG A 280 -18.32 -6.04 -14.68
C ARG A 280 -17.92 -6.82 -13.42
N LYS A 281 -18.83 -6.86 -12.45
CA LYS A 281 -18.82 -7.83 -11.35
C LYS A 281 -20.08 -8.70 -11.43
N PRO A 282 -19.98 -10.04 -11.41
CA PRO A 282 -18.74 -10.85 -11.41
C PRO A 282 -17.98 -10.71 -12.73
N ALA A 283 -16.65 -10.82 -12.69
CA ALA A 283 -15.78 -10.63 -13.86
C ALA A 283 -16.16 -11.59 -15.01
N TYR A 284 -15.86 -11.20 -16.25
CA TYR A 284 -16.06 -12.11 -17.40
C TYR A 284 -15.02 -13.23 -17.39
N SER A 285 -15.43 -14.43 -17.79
CA SER A 285 -14.52 -15.53 -18.09
C SER A 285 -13.73 -15.29 -19.38
N ILE A 286 -12.62 -16.02 -19.52
CA ILE A 286 -11.78 -16.01 -20.73
C ILE A 286 -12.59 -16.51 -21.93
N GLU A 287 -13.44 -17.52 -21.70
CA GLU A 287 -14.32 -18.13 -22.69
C GLU A 287 -15.39 -17.15 -23.17
N GLU A 288 -16.03 -16.41 -22.26
CA GLU A 288 -16.99 -15.36 -22.62
C GLU A 288 -16.36 -14.29 -23.52
N LEU A 289 -15.17 -13.77 -23.17
CA LEU A 289 -14.48 -12.79 -24.01
C LEU A 289 -14.07 -13.37 -25.37
N ARG A 290 -13.67 -14.64 -25.42
CA ARG A 290 -13.33 -15.32 -26.68
C ARG A 290 -14.54 -15.38 -27.61
N GLU A 291 -15.71 -15.73 -27.10
CA GLU A 291 -16.93 -15.78 -27.91
C GLU A 291 -17.36 -14.39 -28.38
N ILE A 292 -17.22 -13.36 -27.54
CA ILE A 292 -17.47 -11.96 -27.95
C ILE A 292 -16.55 -11.54 -29.11
N LEU A 293 -15.28 -11.92 -29.07
CA LEU A 293 -14.32 -11.60 -30.13
C LEU A 293 -14.56 -12.40 -31.41
N LYS A 294 -14.96 -13.68 -31.31
CA LYS A 294 -15.31 -14.51 -32.47
C LYS A 294 -16.53 -14.00 -33.21
N ARG A 295 -17.56 -13.52 -32.51
CA ARG A 295 -18.78 -12.97 -33.11
C ARG A 295 -18.56 -11.65 -33.89
N ARG A 296 -17.38 -11.05 -33.77
CA ARG A 296 -17.00 -9.78 -34.43
C ARG A 296 -15.93 -9.96 -35.52
N ARG A 297 -15.46 -11.18 -35.75
CA ARG A 297 -14.56 -11.55 -36.85
C ARG A 297 -15.36 -12.26 -37.93
#